data_AF-X1CWS2-F1
#
_entry.id   AF-X1CWS2-F1
#
_cell.length_a   1.000
_cell.length_b   1.000
_cell.length_c   1.000
_cell.angle_alpha   90.00
_cell.angle_beta   90.00
_cell.angle_gamma   90.00
#
_symmetry.space_group_name_H-M   'P 1'
#
loop_
_entity.id
_entity.type
_entity.pdbx_description
1 polymer ?
#
loop_
_entity_poly.entity_id
_entity_poly.type
_entity_poly.pdbx_seq_one_letter_code
_entity_poly.pdbx_strand_id
1 'polypeptide(L)' 'MVKNLLEKRKVPKENLFLPTIKELDLRKWENCQKAVKGQEIVIHLAAKVGGIGLNKEKPGELFYDNIIMGVNIE' A
#
# COMPACT_ATOMS: atom_id res chain seq x y z
N MET A 1 -9.69 8.13 -3.53
CA MET A 1 -10.38 6.98 -2.91
C MET A 1 -10.94 7.30 -1.53
N VAL A 2 -10.10 7.63 -0.52
CA VAL A 2 -10.54 7.89 0.87
C VAL A 2 -11.72 8.86 0.97
N LYS A 3 -11.67 10.00 0.27
CA LYS A 3 -12.78 10.97 0.20
C LYS A 3 -14.12 10.34 -0.19
N ASN A 4 -14.10 9.41 -1.15
CA ASN A 4 -15.30 8.71 -1.61
C ASN A 4 -15.86 7.78 -0.52
N LEU A 5 -14.98 7.04 0.17
CA LEU A 5 -15.37 6.16 1.27
C LEU A 5 -16.05 6.95 2.40
N LEU A 6 -15.48 8.09 2.79
CA LEU A 6 -16.03 8.94 3.84
C LEU A 6 -17.32 9.66 3.41
N GLU A 7 -17.30 10.34 2.26
CA GLU A 7 -18.37 11.27 1.91
C GLU A 7 -19.56 10.60 1.21
N LYS A 8 -19.29 9.65 0.31
CA LYS A 8 -20.31 9.00 -0.52
C LYS A 8 -20.76 7.66 0.03
N ARG A 9 -19.82 6.83 0.49
CA ARG A 9 -20.12 5.50 1.05
C ARG A 9 -20.39 5.53 2.55
N LYS A 10 -20.16 6.66 3.21
CA LYS A 10 -20.41 6.88 4.64
C LYS A 10 -19.72 5.85 5.54
N VAL A 11 -18.53 5.39 5.15
CA VAL A 11 -17.70 4.51 5.98
C VAL A 11 -17.19 5.33 7.17
N PRO A 12 -17.36 4.87 8.42
CA PRO A 12 -16.80 5.54 9.61
C PRO A 12 -15.28 5.65 9.51
N LYS A 13 -14.71 6.77 9.95
CA LYS A 13 -13.26 7.04 9.82
C LYS A 13 -12.44 6.06 10.66
N GLU A 14 -12.96 5.67 11.81
CA GLU A 14 -12.41 4.68 12.74
C GLU A 14 -12.29 3.28 12.10
N ASN A 15 -13.10 2.99 11.09
CA ASN A 15 -13.02 1.73 10.34
C ASN A 15 -11.99 1.80 9.20
N LEU A 16 -11.31 2.94 9.02
CA LEU A 16 -10.28 3.11 8.00
C LEU A 16 -8.90 3.07 8.65
N PHE A 17 -8.16 2.01 8.34
CA PHE A 17 -6.74 1.94 8.65
C PHE A 17 -5.92 2.40 7.43
N LEU A 18 -5.20 3.53 7.55
CA LEU A 18 -4.55 4.23 6.44
C LEU A 18 -3.06 4.52 6.74
N PRO A 19 -2.21 3.49 6.95
CA PRO A 19 -0.81 3.70 7.30
C PRO A 19 -0.02 4.30 6.14
N THR A 20 0.95 5.15 6.46
CA THR A 20 1.94 5.68 5.53
C THR A 20 3.18 4.80 5.47
N ILE A 21 3.99 4.95 4.42
CA ILE A 21 5.28 4.24 4.29
C ILE A 21 6.24 4.48 5.47
N LYS A 22 6.14 5.64 6.15
CA LYS A 22 6.96 5.97 7.33
C LYS A 22 6.52 5.18 8.57
N GLU A 23 5.25 4.83 8.65
CA GLU A 23 4.67 4.05 9.75
C GLU A 23 4.81 2.55 9.50
N LEU A 24 4.48 2.10 8.29
CA LEU A 24 4.57 0.71 7.86
C LEU A 24 5.09 0.61 6.43
N ASP A 25 6.39 0.33 6.29
CA ASP A 25 6.98 -0.01 4.99
C ASP A 25 6.61 -1.45 4.61
N LEU A 26 5.73 -1.59 3.63
CA LEU A 26 5.18 -2.87 3.16
C LEU A 26 6.19 -3.72 2.36
N ARG A 27 7.39 -3.20 2.10
CA ARG A 27 8.48 -4.05 1.59
C ARG A 27 9.04 -5.00 2.65
N LYS A 28 8.68 -4.78 3.93
CA LYS A 28 9.06 -5.62 5.07
C LYS A 28 7.89 -6.50 5.48
N TRP A 29 8.12 -7.81 5.52
CA TRP A 29 7.10 -8.81 5.82
C TRP A 29 6.37 -8.55 7.15
N GLU A 30 7.09 -8.21 8.22
CA GLU A 30 6.51 -8.00 9.55
C GLU A 30 5.57 -6.80 9.58
N ASN A 31 5.81 -5.79 8.72
CA ASN A 31 4.93 -4.64 8.59
C ASN A 31 3.67 -4.99 7.81
N CYS A 32 3.76 -5.85 6.80
CA CYS A 32 2.58 -6.38 6.10
C CYS A 32 1.69 -7.16 7.05
N GLN A 33 2.27 -8.06 7.86
CA GLN A 33 1.52 -8.79 8.88
C GLN A 33 0.77 -7.86 9.84
N LYS A 34 1.41 -6.78 10.28
CA LYS A 34 0.76 -5.75 11.11
C LYS A 34 -0.35 -5.02 10.34
N ALA A 35 -0.14 -4.73 9.06
CA ALA A 35 -1.07 -3.96 8.25
C ALA A 35 -2.38 -4.71 7.96
N VAL A 36 -2.30 -6.03 7.78
CA VAL A 36 -3.48 -6.88 7.46
C VAL A 36 -4.15 -7.47 8.70
N LYS A 37 -3.50 -7.42 9.87
CA LYS A 37 -4.04 -8.03 11.10
C LYS A 37 -5.40 -7.45 11.48
N GLY A 38 -6.41 -8.32 11.53
CA GLY A 38 -7.78 -7.95 11.92
C GLY A 38 -8.53 -7.13 10.87
N GLN A 39 -7.98 -6.95 9.67
CA GLN A 39 -8.66 -6.29 8.56
C GLN A 39 -9.52 -7.31 7.80
N GLU A 40 -10.79 -6.97 7.58
CA GLU A 40 -11.70 -7.82 6.79
C GLU A 40 -11.51 -7.60 5.29
N ILE A 41 -11.15 -6.38 4.89
CA ILE A 41 -10.94 -5.99 3.50
C ILE A 41 -9.63 -5.19 3.42
N VAL A 42 -8.76 -5.57 2.48
CA VAL A 42 -7.54 -4.85 2.15
C VAL A 42 -7.65 -4.30 0.73
N ILE A 43 -7.37 -3.00 0.56
CA ILE A 43 -7.29 -2.36 -0.75
C ILE A 43 -5.85 -1.89 -0.95
N HIS A 44 -5.05 -2.73 -1.62
CA HIS A 44 -3.62 -2.50 -1.79
C HIS A 44 -3.35 -1.46 -2.89
N LEU A 45 -3.13 -0.21 -2.47
CA LEU A 45 -2.77 0.91 -3.36
C LEU A 45 -1.30 1.33 -3.24
N ALA A 46 -0.50 0.62 -2.45
CA ALA A 46 0.91 0.97 -2.27
C ALA A 46 1.71 0.54 -3.51
N ALA A 47 2.47 1.48 -4.07
CA ALA A 47 3.37 1.22 -5.18
C ALA A 47 4.50 2.25 -5.14
N LYS A 48 5.70 1.82 -5.51
CA LYS A 48 6.77 2.73 -5.89
C LYS A 48 6.56 3.11 -7.35
N VAL A 49 6.23 4.37 -7.54
CA VAL A 49 5.96 4.97 -8.85
C VAL A 49 6.99 6.04 -9.17
N GLY A 50 7.21 6.29 -10.46
CA GLY A 50 8.16 7.28 -10.94
C GLY A 50 7.84 7.74 -12.35
N GLY A 51 8.51 8.80 -12.81
CA GLY A 51 8.44 9.25 -14.19
C GLY A 51 9.12 8.27 -15.16
N ILE A 52 8.97 8.53 -16.47
CA ILE A 52 9.55 7.68 -17.52
C ILE A 52 11.08 7.55 -17.38
N GLY A 53 11.77 8.64 -17.00
CA GLY A 53 13.21 8.62 -16.75
C GLY A 53 13.61 7.65 -15.64
N LEU A 54 12.98 7.76 -14.46
CA LEU A 54 13.26 6.88 -13.33
C LEU A 54 12.95 5.41 -13.65
N ASN A 55 11.88 5.14 -14.40
CA ASN A 55 11.55 3.78 -14.85
C ASN A 55 12.60 3.20 -15.79
N LYS A 56 13.24 4.04 -16.63
CA LYS A 56 14.32 3.61 -17.52
C LYS A 56 15.65 3.45 -16.79
N GLU A 57 15.95 4.33 -15.85
CA GLU A 57 17.18 4.29 -15.06
C GLU A 57 17.18 3.14 -14.04
N LYS A 58 16.02 2.85 -13.44
CA LYS A 58 15.89 1.90 -12.34
C LYS A 58 14.71 0.92 -12.49
N PRO A 59 14.57 0.23 -13.64
CA PRO A 59 13.43 -0.66 -13.88
C PRO A 59 13.38 -1.82 -12.88
N GLY A 60 14.53 -2.44 -12.58
CA GLY A 60 14.62 -3.56 -11.66
C GLY A 60 14.29 -3.20 -10.21
N GLU A 61 14.70 -2.01 -9.75
CA GLU A 61 14.40 -1.54 -8.38
C GLU A 61 12.89 -1.30 -8.21
N LEU A 62 12.26 -0.64 -9.18
CA LEU A 62 10.81 -0.39 -9.15
C LEU A 62 10.02 -1.70 -9.24
N PHE A 63 10.44 -2.61 -10.11
CA PHE A 63 9.82 -3.92 -10.25
C PHE A 63 9.93 -4.75 -8.96
N TYR A 64 11.13 -4.83 -8.39
CA TYR A 64 11.37 -5.55 -7.14
C TYR A 64 10.57 -4.97 -5.97
N ASP A 65 10.63 -3.65 -5.77
CA ASP A 65 9.90 -2.99 -4.69
C ASP A 65 8.39 -3.23 -4.80
N ASN A 66 7.82 -3.20 -6.02
CA ASN A 66 6.40 -3.44 -6.23
C ASN A 66 6.01 -4.92 -6.06
N ILE A 67 6.83 -5.85 -6.53
CA ILE A 67 6.57 -7.29 -6.34
C ILE A 67 6.61 -7.68 -4.87
N ILE A 68 7.65 -7.26 -4.14
CA ILE A 68 7.80 -7.69 -2.75
C ILE A 68 6.65 -7.16 -1.88
N MET A 69 6.15 -5.95 -2.17
CA MET A 69 4.93 -5.43 -1.51
C MET A 69 3.69 -6.28 -1.82
N GLY A 70 3.49 -6.70 -3.07
CA GLY A 70 2.35 -7.55 -3.46
C GLY A 70 2.43 -8.95 -2.86
N VAL A 71 3.58 -9.62 -2.99
CA VAL A 71 3.81 -10.97 -2.44
C VAL A 71 3.68 -11.01 -0.92
N ASN A 72 4.05 -9.94 -0.22
CA ASN A 72 3.93 -9.89 1.23
C ASN A 72 2.47 -9.72 1.72
N ILE A 73 1.52 -9.42 0.84
CA ILE A 73 0.12 -9.10 1.18
C ILE A 73 -0.87 -10.17 0.66
N GLU A 74 -0.51 -10.89 -0.41
CA GLU A 74 -1.28 -12.04 -0.92
C GLU A 74 -1.13 -13.31 -0.05
#